data_AF-M2PZX6-F1
#
_entry.id   AF-M2PZX6-F1
#
_cell.length_a   1.000
_cell.length_b   1.000
_cell.length_c   1.000
_cell.angle_alpha   90.00
_cell.angle_beta   90.00
_cell.angle_gamma   90.00
#
_symmetry.space_group_name_H-M   'P 1'
#
loop_
_entity.id
_entity.type
_entity.pdbx_description
1 polymer ?
#
loop_
_entity_poly.entity_id
_entity_poly.type
_entity_poly.pdbx_seq_one_letter_code
_entity_poly.pdbx_strand_id
1 'polypeptide(L)'
;MSCVYGSCDLNCIKCEQNICTLCDDGFTLDNEGSCVQCLDYCKTCSSNSMCNSCINNYYLKDNSCVSCDTKSNCKTCSTDSNACLVCEYGYYPNGSGCSTCASKNCGDDCNTSNGICTTCINNYYPINGIC
;
A
#
# COMPACT_ATOMS: atom_id res chain seq x y z
N MET A 1 12.25 23.13 41.83
CA MET A 1 10.97 22.44 41.61
C MET A 1 10.85 22.17 40.12
N SER A 2 11.50 21.14 39.58
CA SER A 2 11.17 19.70 39.67
C SER A 2 9.97 19.34 38.78
N CYS A 3 10.20 19.21 37.48
CA CYS A 3 9.40 18.33 36.63
C CYS A 3 10.21 17.04 36.46
N VAL A 4 9.74 15.97 37.09
CA VAL A 4 10.40 14.67 37.18
C VAL A 4 9.95 13.83 35.99
N TYR A 5 10.91 13.42 35.15
CA TYR A 5 10.90 12.25 34.23
C TYR A 5 9.52 11.60 33.96
N GLY A 6 8.82 12.15 32.97
CA GLY A 6 7.50 11.73 32.50
C GLY A 6 7.47 11.49 30.98
N SER A 7 8.61 11.11 30.39
CA SER A 7 8.91 11.37 28.98
C SER A 7 8.51 10.21 28.08
N CYS A 8 7.20 10.08 27.83
CA CYS A 8 6.78 9.53 26.55
C CYS A 8 7.12 10.55 25.46
N ASP A 9 7.91 10.14 24.47
CA ASP A 9 8.41 10.99 23.38
C ASP A 9 7.29 11.72 22.63
N LEU A 10 7.64 12.79 21.91
CA LEU A 10 6.72 13.62 21.10
C LEU A 10 5.87 12.82 20.10
N ASN A 11 6.31 11.60 19.76
CA ASN A 11 5.65 10.69 18.79
C ASN A 11 4.84 9.56 19.45
N CYS A 12 4.55 9.68 20.75
CA CYS A 12 3.76 8.71 21.51
C CYS A 12 2.31 9.20 21.70
N ILE A 13 1.35 8.51 21.10
CA ILE A 13 -0.09 8.79 21.23
C ILE A 13 -0.63 8.33 22.59
N LYS A 14 -0.22 7.13 23.06
CA LYS A 14 -0.66 6.59 24.36
C LYS A 14 0.52 6.23 25.23
N CYS A 15 0.50 6.75 26.45
CA CYS A 15 1.55 6.57 27.44
C CYS A 15 0.96 5.98 28.72
N GLU A 16 1.53 4.90 29.23
CA GLU A 16 1.18 4.33 30.53
C GLU A 16 2.46 4.15 31.37
N GLN A 17 2.50 4.77 32.56
CA GLN A 17 3.61 4.60 33.51
C GLN A 17 5.02 4.83 32.94
N ASN A 18 5.20 5.85 32.08
CA ASN A 18 6.45 6.16 31.35
C ASN A 18 6.85 5.18 30.23
N ILE A 19 5.94 4.30 29.82
CA ILE A 19 6.12 3.41 28.68
C ILE A 19 5.11 3.81 27.62
N CYS A 20 5.55 4.03 26.39
CA CYS A 20 4.62 4.23 25.29
C CYS A 20 3.91 2.90 24.98
N THR A 21 2.62 2.97 24.71
CA THR A 21 1.80 1.81 24.31
C THR A 21 1.20 1.99 22.91
N LEU A 22 1.20 3.21 22.38
CA LEU A 22 0.78 3.52 21.02
C LEU A 22 1.61 4.68 20.48
N CYS A 23 2.31 4.45 19.37
CA CYS A 23 3.04 5.49 18.66
C CYS A 23 2.20 6.13 17.56
N ASP A 24 2.62 7.30 17.10
CA ASP A 24 2.03 7.98 15.95
C ASP A 24 2.31 7.24 14.63
N ASP A 25 1.54 7.55 13.59
CA ASP A 25 1.76 7.02 12.25
C ASP A 25 3.20 7.34 11.81
N GLY A 26 3.92 6.35 11.28
CA GLY A 26 5.34 6.45 10.95
C GLY A 26 6.30 6.11 12.10
N PHE A 27 5.79 5.67 13.26
CA PHE A 27 6.60 5.22 14.39
C PHE A 27 6.14 3.85 14.91
N THR A 28 7.07 3.08 15.47
CA THR A 28 6.79 1.79 16.12
C THR A 28 7.36 1.75 17.53
N LEU A 29 6.77 0.90 18.38
CA LEU A 29 7.30 0.64 19.71
C LEU A 29 8.60 -0.16 19.62
N ASP A 30 9.61 0.24 20.38
CA ASP A 30 10.78 -0.61 20.64
C ASP A 30 10.59 -1.47 21.90
N ASN A 31 11.61 -2.27 22.23
CA ASN A 31 11.60 -3.15 23.40
C ASN A 31 11.66 -2.40 24.74
N GLU A 32 11.99 -1.10 24.72
CA GLU A 32 12.13 -0.22 25.88
C GLU A 32 10.87 0.64 26.08
N GLY A 33 9.89 0.54 25.17
CA GLY A 33 8.66 1.32 25.21
C GLY A 33 8.81 2.72 24.61
N SER A 34 9.82 2.95 23.76
CA SER A 34 10.06 4.21 23.06
C SER A 34 9.60 4.12 21.60
N CYS A 35 9.17 5.25 21.03
CA CYS A 35 8.70 5.30 19.65
C CYS A 35 9.87 5.57 18.71
N VAL A 36 10.27 4.56 17.94
CA VAL A 36 11.32 4.67 16.93
C VAL A 36 10.72 4.93 15.55
N GLN A 37 11.38 5.78 14.77
CA GLN A 37 10.93 6.13 13.43
C GLN A 37 11.01 4.92 12.49
N CYS A 38 9.95 4.73 11.69
CA CYS A 38 9.92 3.75 10.61
C CYS A 38 10.84 4.15 9.45
N LEU A 39 11.03 3.22 8.51
CA LEU A 39 11.64 3.51 7.20
C LEU A 39 10.92 4.65 6.48
N ASP A 40 11.64 5.33 5.58
CA ASP A 40 11.06 6.38 4.75
C ASP A 40 9.85 5.87 3.96
N TYR A 41 8.81 6.72 3.89
CA TYR A 41 7.55 6.43 3.20
C TYR A 41 6.74 5.27 3.80
N CYS A 42 7.11 4.79 4.98
CA CYS A 42 6.37 3.78 5.72
C CYS A 42 5.33 4.43 6.64
N LYS A 43 4.08 4.00 6.53
CA LYS A 43 2.98 4.45 7.38
C LYS A 43 2.94 3.68 8.70
N THR A 44 3.05 2.35 8.64
CA THR A 44 3.17 1.51 9.85
C THR A 44 4.28 0.50 9.68
N CYS A 45 5.11 0.32 10.70
CA CYS A 45 6.20 -0.64 10.70
C CYS A 45 6.14 -1.54 11.94
N SER A 46 6.67 -2.76 11.81
CA SER A 46 6.89 -3.66 12.97
C SER A 46 8.23 -3.38 13.65
N SER A 47 9.17 -2.78 12.94
CA SER A 47 10.48 -2.39 13.44
C SER A 47 11.03 -1.24 12.58
N ASN A 48 12.10 -0.59 13.03
CA ASN A 48 12.79 0.46 12.28
C ASN A 48 13.29 0.03 10.88
N SER A 49 13.27 -1.27 10.58
CA SER A 49 13.72 -1.87 9.31
C SER A 49 12.65 -2.72 8.63
N MET A 50 11.44 -2.82 9.20
CA MET A 50 10.37 -3.64 8.64
C MET A 50 9.08 -2.86 8.52
N CYS A 51 8.79 -2.37 7.32
CA CYS A 51 7.51 -1.76 7.02
C CYS A 51 6.40 -2.80 6.87
N ASN A 52 5.20 -2.46 7.36
CA ASN A 52 3.97 -3.24 7.21
C ASN A 52 3.00 -2.57 6.24
N SER A 53 2.94 -1.24 6.23
CA SER A 53 2.12 -0.48 5.29
C SER A 53 2.82 0.81 4.87
N CYS A 54 2.69 1.16 3.60
CA CYS A 54 3.28 2.36 3.03
C CYS A 54 2.28 3.53 3.00
N ILE A 55 2.81 4.74 2.81
CA ILE A 55 1.95 5.90 2.55
C ILE A 55 1.32 5.82 1.14
N ASN A 56 0.34 6.69 0.88
CA ASN A 56 -0.28 6.78 -0.44
C ASN A 56 0.77 7.02 -1.54
N ASN A 57 0.59 6.38 -2.69
CA ASN A 57 1.55 6.33 -3.82
C ASN A 57 2.80 5.47 -3.60
N TYR A 58 2.87 4.66 -2.54
CA TYR A 58 3.94 3.71 -2.31
C TYR A 58 3.37 2.31 -2.04
N TYR A 59 4.08 1.27 -2.47
CA TYR A 59 3.74 -0.11 -2.19
C TYR A 59 4.80 -0.84 -1.38
N LEU A 60 4.33 -1.82 -0.61
CA LEU A 60 5.20 -2.67 0.19
C LEU A 60 5.91 -3.70 -0.71
N LYS A 61 7.24 -3.61 -0.77
CA LYS A 61 8.11 -4.55 -1.46
C LYS A 61 9.31 -4.87 -0.58
N ASP A 62 9.50 -6.14 -0.24
CA ASP A 62 10.63 -6.61 0.57
C ASP A 62 10.79 -5.79 1.87
N ASN A 63 9.66 -5.59 2.57
CA ASN A 63 9.56 -4.79 3.80
C ASN A 63 9.95 -3.30 3.66
N SER A 64 10.08 -2.81 2.43
CA SER A 64 10.39 -1.42 2.10
C SER A 64 9.28 -0.80 1.25
N CYS A 65 9.15 0.52 1.32
CA CYS A 65 8.17 1.25 0.52
C CYS A 65 8.79 1.76 -0.77
N VAL A 66 8.22 1.34 -1.90
CA VAL A 66 8.66 1.71 -3.24
C VAL A 66 7.57 2.52 -3.92
N SER A 67 7.93 3.58 -4.63
CA SER A 67 6.93 4.42 -5.32
C SER A 67 6.15 3.61 -6.37
N CYS A 68 4.83 3.79 -6.41
CA CYS A 68 3.97 3.23 -7.45
C CYS A 68 4.45 3.60 -8.86
N ASP A 69 5.07 4.77 -9.02
CA ASP A 69 5.53 5.27 -10.33
C ASP A 69 6.59 4.36 -10.97
N THR A 70 7.29 3.57 -10.16
CA THR A 70 8.26 2.57 -10.63
C THR A 70 7.59 1.39 -11.35
N LYS A 71 6.27 1.28 -11.24
CA LYS A 71 5.48 0.16 -11.75
C LYS A 71 4.83 0.52 -13.08
N SER A 72 5.29 -0.13 -14.14
CA SER A 72 4.82 0.12 -15.50
C SER A 72 3.31 0.00 -15.62
N ASN A 73 2.67 1.07 -16.11
CA ASN A 73 1.23 1.16 -16.35
C ASN A 73 0.35 1.05 -15.09
N CYS A 74 0.92 1.28 -13.89
CA CYS A 74 0.16 1.32 -12.65
C CYS A 74 -0.12 2.76 -12.24
N LYS A 75 -1.40 3.11 -12.17
CA LYS A 75 -1.85 4.44 -11.77
C LYS A 75 -1.91 4.59 -10.24
N THR A 76 -2.36 3.54 -9.56
CA THR A 76 -2.34 3.48 -8.09
C THR A 76 -1.99 2.07 -7.63
N CYS A 77 -1.10 1.96 -6.65
CA CYS A 77 -0.68 0.68 -6.09
C CYS A 77 -1.19 0.50 -4.65
N SER A 78 -1.14 -0.75 -4.18
CA SER A 78 -1.55 -1.11 -2.82
C SER A 78 -0.47 -0.70 -1.84
N THR A 79 -0.87 -0.11 -0.70
CA THR A 79 0.08 0.30 0.36
C THR A 79 0.62 -0.87 1.15
N ASP A 80 -0.10 -1.99 1.18
CA ASP A 80 0.19 -3.13 2.06
C ASP A 80 0.72 -4.34 1.27
N SER A 81 0.78 -4.23 -0.06
CA SER A 81 1.20 -5.31 -0.94
C SER A 81 1.78 -4.81 -2.25
N ASN A 82 2.61 -5.62 -2.91
CA ASN A 82 3.13 -5.32 -4.25
C ASN A 82 2.07 -5.53 -5.36
N ALA A 83 0.81 -5.18 -5.12
CA ALA A 83 -0.26 -5.23 -6.10
C ALA A 83 -0.49 -3.84 -6.72
N CYS A 84 -0.85 -3.79 -7.99
CA CYS A 84 -1.44 -2.58 -8.56
C CYS A 84 -2.95 -2.62 -8.27
N LEU A 85 -3.52 -1.51 -7.79
CA LEU A 85 -4.96 -1.40 -7.54
C LEU A 85 -5.68 -0.86 -8.77
N VAL A 86 -5.08 0.11 -9.45
CA VAL A 86 -5.64 0.73 -10.65
C VAL A 86 -4.54 0.88 -11.67
N CYS A 87 -4.74 0.33 -12.84
CA CYS A 87 -3.81 0.46 -13.96
C CYS A 87 -4.19 1.63 -14.88
N GLU A 88 -3.29 1.97 -15.79
CA GLU A 88 -3.55 2.94 -16.85
C GLU A 88 -4.65 2.46 -17.81
N TYR A 89 -5.20 3.40 -18.59
CA TYR A 89 -6.25 3.09 -19.57
C TYR A 89 -5.78 2.00 -20.55
N GLY A 90 -6.62 0.97 -20.75
CA GLY A 90 -6.29 -0.19 -21.57
C GLY A 90 -5.51 -1.30 -20.85
N TYR A 91 -5.25 -1.15 -19.54
CA TYR A 91 -4.61 -2.16 -18.70
C TYR A 91 -5.47 -2.49 -17.48
N TYR A 92 -5.25 -3.66 -16.90
CA TYR A 92 -5.92 -4.13 -15.69
C TYR A 92 -4.94 -4.81 -14.73
N PRO A 93 -5.22 -4.79 -13.42
CA PRO A 93 -4.34 -5.40 -12.43
C PRO A 93 -4.36 -6.92 -12.55
N ASN A 94 -3.18 -7.49 -12.74
CA ASN A 94 -2.96 -8.92 -12.84
C ASN A 94 -1.77 -9.30 -11.96
N GLY A 95 -2.08 -9.88 -10.79
CA GLY A 95 -1.08 -10.19 -9.77
C GLY A 95 -0.36 -8.93 -9.27
N SER A 96 0.97 -8.92 -9.40
CA SER A 96 1.81 -7.80 -9.02
C SER A 96 2.05 -6.81 -10.17
N GLY A 97 1.33 -6.88 -11.29
CA GLY A 97 1.55 -6.04 -12.47
C GLY A 97 0.25 -5.58 -13.12
N CYS A 98 0.39 -4.93 -14.27
CA CYS A 98 -0.72 -4.53 -15.12
C CYS A 98 -0.65 -5.30 -16.45
N SER A 99 -1.71 -6.05 -16.77
CA SER A 99 -1.87 -6.76 -18.04
C SER A 99 -2.75 -5.97 -19.00
N THR A 100 -2.57 -6.17 -20.31
CA THR A 100 -3.35 -5.45 -21.32
C THR A 100 -4.77 -5.98 -21.39
N CYS A 101 -5.77 -5.10 -21.46
CA CYS A 101 -7.17 -5.50 -21.64
C CYS A 101 -7.41 -6.25 -22.96
N ALA A 102 -6.59 -5.99 -23.97
CA ALA A 102 -6.58 -6.74 -25.22
C ALA A 102 -6.30 -8.24 -25.01
N SER A 103 -5.57 -8.65 -23.95
CA SER A 103 -5.34 -10.07 -23.67
C SER A 103 -6.59 -10.82 -23.23
N LYS A 104 -7.63 -10.09 -22.79
CA LYS A 104 -8.95 -10.63 -22.41
C LYS A 104 -10.00 -10.42 -23.49
N ASN A 105 -9.63 -10.02 -24.71
CA ASN A 105 -10.60 -9.67 -25.76
C ASN A 105 -11.69 -8.67 -25.29
N CYS A 106 -11.33 -7.79 -24.35
CA CYS A 106 -12.22 -6.72 -23.93
C CYS A 106 -12.31 -5.65 -25.02
N GLY A 107 -13.49 -5.05 -25.18
CA GLY A 107 -13.68 -3.86 -26.00
C GLY A 107 -13.12 -2.60 -25.33
N ASP A 108 -13.75 -1.45 -25.58
CA ASP A 108 -13.32 -0.15 -25.06
C ASP A 108 -13.63 0.06 -23.56
N ASP A 109 -14.36 -0.86 -22.92
CA ASP A 109 -14.90 -0.69 -21.56
C ASP A 109 -14.20 -1.52 -20.48
N CYS A 110 -12.94 -1.92 -20.73
CA CYS A 110 -12.17 -2.68 -19.74
C CYS A 110 -11.94 -1.89 -18.45
N ASN A 111 -12.36 -2.46 -17.32
CA ASN A 111 -12.18 -1.84 -16.03
C ASN A 111 -10.73 -1.94 -15.55
N THR A 112 -10.09 -0.80 -15.33
CA THR A 112 -8.67 -0.74 -14.95
C THR A 112 -8.37 -1.13 -13.51
N SER A 113 -9.38 -1.49 -12.71
CA SER A 113 -9.23 -1.88 -11.29
C SER A 113 -9.47 -3.37 -11.03
N ASN A 114 -10.11 -4.08 -11.95
CA ASN A 114 -10.38 -5.53 -11.81
C ASN A 114 -10.28 -6.30 -13.14
N GLY A 115 -10.10 -5.61 -14.26
CA GLY A 115 -10.02 -6.21 -15.59
C GLY A 115 -11.32 -6.86 -16.05
N ILE A 116 -12.45 -6.43 -15.50
CA ILE A 116 -13.78 -6.85 -15.95
C ILE A 116 -14.20 -5.93 -17.09
N CYS A 117 -14.66 -6.52 -18.19
CA CYS A 117 -15.32 -5.80 -19.27
C CYS A 117 -16.75 -6.31 -19.45
N THR A 118 -17.63 -5.39 -19.83
CA THR A 118 -19.03 -5.64 -20.19
C THR A 118 -19.21 -5.79 -21.70
N THR A 119 -18.28 -5.26 -22.51
CA THR A 119 -18.24 -5.49 -23.96
C THR A 119 -16.99 -6.26 -24.38
N CYS A 120 -17.16 -7.20 -25.30
CA CYS A 120 -16.10 -8.01 -25.87
C CYS A 120 -15.92 -7.67 -27.35
N ILE A 121 -14.72 -7.83 -27.88
CA ILE A 121 -14.47 -7.65 -29.31
C ILE A 121 -15.13 -8.80 -30.09
N ASN A 122 -15.86 -8.47 -31.15
CA ASN A 122 -16.38 -9.34 -32.23
C ASN A 122 -16.65 -10.83 -31.87
N ASN A 123 -17.92 -11.15 -31.58
CA ASN A 123 -18.49 -12.50 -31.36
C ASN A 123 -18.22 -13.17 -30.00
N TYR A 124 -17.57 -12.50 -29.05
CA TYR A 124 -17.42 -13.01 -27.68
C TYR A 124 -18.52 -12.48 -26.76
N TYR A 125 -18.95 -13.31 -25.80
CA TYR A 125 -19.94 -12.95 -24.78
C TYR A 125 -19.25 -12.91 -23.42
N PRO A 126 -19.47 -11.86 -22.60
CA PRO A 126 -18.84 -11.78 -21.29
C PRO A 126 -19.41 -12.86 -20.37
N ILE A 127 -18.57 -13.81 -19.96
CA ILE A 127 -18.91 -14.81 -18.94
C ILE A 127 -18.14 -14.46 -17.67
N ASN A 128 -18.86 -14.04 -16.62
CA ASN A 128 -18.27 -13.59 -15.35
C ASN A 128 -17.25 -12.45 -15.50
N GLY A 129 -17.46 -11.54 -16.45
CA GLY A 129 -16.58 -10.38 -16.67
C GLY A 129 -15.29 -10.71 -17.44
N ILE A 130 -15.24 -11.87 -18.09
CA ILE A 130 -14.16 -12.30 -18.97
C ILE A 130 -14.74 -12.58 -20.36
N CYS A 131 -14.04 -12.10 -21.37
CA CYS A 131 -14.16 -12.53 -22.76
C CYS A 131 -12.94 -13.40 -23.11
#